data_AF-A0A0D6E0A0-F1
#
_entry.id   AF-A0A0D6E0A0-F1
#
_cell.length_a   1.000
_cell.length_b   1.000
_cell.length_c   1.000
_cell.angle_alpha   90.00
_cell.angle_beta   90.00
_cell.angle_gamma   90.00
#
_symmetry.space_group_name_H-M   'P 1'
#
loop_
_entity.id
_entity.type
_entity.pdbx_description
1 polymer ?
#
loop_
_entity_poly.entity_id
_entity_poly.type
_entity_poly.pdbx_seq_one_letter_code
_entity_poly.pdbx_strand_id
1 'polypeptide(L)'
;MEIYEYTEAQKEEVLAKSRRALKSYRQLRGRAKRLFPHIKSPSFSDMPRGGQSEPDSRLYKYLEVNSAVDNIELCVSNCDLREKLLLQRKYMDSKICQQWELARMSGYSETQYKVYMRSALFQFAEGYGLYPDS
;
A
#
# COMPACT_ATOMS: atom_id res chain seq x y z
N MET A 1 2.59 -4.91 -20.92
CA MET A 1 1.46 -4.30 -21.66
C MET A 1 1.60 -2.81 -21.46
N GLU A 2 1.91 -2.07 -22.52
CA GLU A 2 2.26 -0.66 -22.37
C GLU A 2 1.01 0.19 -22.14
N ILE A 3 1.06 1.10 -21.16
CA ILE A 3 -0.05 1.99 -20.75
C ILE A 3 -0.59 2.83 -21.94
N TYR A 4 0.19 2.95 -23.01
CA TYR A 4 -0.15 3.66 -24.25
C TYR A 4 -1.28 2.99 -25.05
N GLU A 5 -1.52 1.70 -24.86
CA GLU A 5 -2.57 0.95 -25.58
C GLU A 5 -3.96 1.10 -24.95
N TYR A 6 -4.05 1.65 -23.74
CA TYR A 6 -5.32 1.80 -23.03
C TYR A 6 -6.14 2.98 -23.54
N THR A 7 -7.45 2.75 -23.63
CA THR A 7 -8.43 3.83 -23.77
C THR A 7 -8.42 4.73 -22.54
N GLU A 8 -8.89 5.97 -22.68
CA GLU A 8 -8.97 6.90 -21.54
C GLU A 8 -9.87 6.36 -20.41
N ALA A 9 -10.91 5.58 -20.75
CA ALA A 9 -11.76 4.94 -19.76
C ALA A 9 -10.99 3.89 -18.93
N GLN A 10 -10.23 3.01 -19.60
CA GLN A 10 -9.38 2.01 -18.95
C GLN A 10 -8.29 2.65 -18.09
N LYS A 11 -7.68 3.74 -18.58
CA LYS A 11 -6.72 4.54 -17.80
C LYS A 11 -7.34 5.06 -16.50
N GLU A 12 -8.54 5.64 -16.55
CA GLU A 12 -9.21 6.12 -15.34
C GLU A 12 -9.60 4.98 -14.38
N GLU A 13 -9.96 3.82 -14.92
CA GLU A 13 -10.27 2.63 -14.12
C GLU A 13 -9.04 2.15 -13.34
N VAL A 14 -7.89 1.99 -14.01
CA VAL A 14 -6.61 1.62 -13.38
C VAL A 14 -6.21 2.65 -12.32
N LEU A 15 -6.38 3.94 -12.60
CA LEU A 15 -6.13 5.00 -11.62
C LEU A 15 -7.07 4.89 -10.41
N ALA A 16 -8.35 4.56 -10.62
CA ALA A 16 -9.30 4.37 -9.54
C ALA A 16 -8.96 3.15 -8.67
N LYS A 17 -8.61 2.00 -9.29
CA LYS A 17 -8.14 0.78 -8.62
C LYS A 17 -6.89 1.08 -7.77
N SER A 18 -5.91 1.79 -8.34
CA SER A 18 -4.68 2.19 -7.66
C SER A 18 -4.94 3.09 -6.46
N ARG A 19 -5.78 4.13 -6.62
CA ARG A 19 -6.19 5.01 -5.51
C ARG A 19 -6.89 4.21 -4.41
N ARG A 20 -7.72 3.22 -4.74
CA ARG A 20 -8.43 2.40 -3.77
C ARG A 20 -7.45 1.55 -2.95
N ALA A 21 -6.50 0.88 -3.61
CA ALA A 21 -5.45 0.11 -2.94
C ALA A 21 -4.58 0.99 -2.02
N LEU A 22 -4.10 2.13 -2.51
CA LEU A 22 -3.28 3.04 -1.70
C LEU A 22 -4.04 3.69 -0.55
N LYS A 23 -5.34 3.98 -0.70
CA LYS A 23 -6.16 4.51 0.40
C LYS A 23 -6.38 3.49 1.53
N SER A 24 -6.39 2.19 1.23
CA SER A 24 -6.55 1.16 2.26
C SER A 24 -5.30 0.98 3.12
N TYR A 25 -4.12 1.39 2.63
CA TYR A 25 -2.82 1.24 3.30
C TYR A 25 -2.86 1.67 4.78
N ARG A 26 -3.36 2.87 5.09
CA ARG A 26 -3.39 3.38 6.47
C ARG A 26 -4.26 2.51 7.39
N GLN A 27 -5.40 2.04 6.87
CA GLN A 27 -6.30 1.17 7.60
C GLN A 27 -5.66 -0.21 7.83
N LEU A 28 -5.02 -0.78 6.81
CA LEU A 28 -4.29 -2.03 6.89
C LEU A 28 -3.14 -1.94 7.90
N ARG A 29 -2.34 -0.88 7.84
CA ARG A 29 -1.24 -0.65 8.80
C ARG A 29 -1.75 -0.50 10.23
N GLY A 30 -2.86 0.22 10.43
CA GLY A 30 -3.51 0.32 11.74
C GLY A 30 -4.10 -1.02 12.23
N ARG A 31 -4.57 -1.87 11.32
CA ARG A 31 -5.06 -3.22 11.64
C ARG A 31 -3.90 -4.17 11.98
N ALA A 32 -2.81 -4.15 11.23
CA ALA A 32 -1.59 -4.93 11.50
C ALA A 32 -1.07 -4.64 12.92
N LYS A 33 -0.95 -3.36 13.29
CA LYS A 33 -0.53 -2.94 14.64
C LYS A 33 -1.42 -3.49 15.76
N ARG A 34 -2.74 -3.57 15.55
CA ARG A 34 -3.69 -4.12 16.53
C ARG A 34 -3.65 -5.65 16.62
N LEU A 35 -3.42 -6.30 15.48
CA LEU A 35 -3.33 -7.75 15.39
C LEU A 35 -2.00 -8.30 15.90
N PHE A 36 -0.95 -7.47 15.93
CA PHE A 36 0.41 -7.83 16.32
C PHE A 36 0.42 -8.77 17.54
N PRO A 37 0.87 -10.02 17.38
CA PRO A 37 0.83 -10.99 18.45
C PRO A 37 1.81 -10.57 19.55
N HIS A 38 1.36 -10.59 20.80
CA HIS A 38 2.28 -10.52 21.93
C HIS A 38 2.92 -11.90 22.07
N ILE A 39 4.02 -12.13 21.37
CA ILE A 39 4.81 -13.35 21.52
C ILE A 39 5.44 -13.29 22.91
N LYS A 40 4.84 -13.97 23.88
CA LYS A 40 5.52 -14.25 25.14
C LYS A 40 6.68 -15.18 24.81
N SER A 41 7.89 -14.79 25.17
CA SER A 41 9.07 -15.66 25.09
C SER A 41 8.74 -16.98 25.81
N PRO A 42 9.00 -18.15 25.22
CA PRO A 42 8.75 -19.42 25.89
C PRO A 42 9.54 -19.43 27.20
N SER A 43 8.84 -19.54 28.32
CA SER A 43 9.49 -19.76 29.61
C SER A 43 9.88 -21.23 29.69
N PHE A 44 11.07 -21.53 30.24
CA PHE A 44 11.65 -22.88 30.24
C PHE A 44 10.81 -23.92 31.03
N SER A 45 9.72 -23.51 31.70
CA SER A 45 8.80 -24.40 32.42
C SER A 45 7.68 -24.99 31.58
N ASP A 46 7.43 -24.49 30.36
CA ASP A 46 6.30 -24.91 29.51
C ASP A 46 6.72 -25.91 28.43
N MET A 47 7.37 -27.01 28.84
CA MET A 47 7.67 -28.13 27.93
C MET A 47 6.34 -28.74 27.45
N PRO A 48 6.06 -28.79 26.13
CA PRO A 48 4.72 -29.09 25.64
C PRO A 48 4.42 -30.58 25.87
N ARG A 49 3.47 -30.88 26.78
CA ARG A 49 2.80 -32.18 26.79
C ARG A 49 1.87 -32.18 25.58
N GLY A 50 2.13 -33.08 24.63
CA GLY A 50 1.50 -33.14 23.31
C GLY A 50 0.00 -32.88 23.35
N GLY A 51 -0.39 -31.68 22.92
CA GLY A 51 -1.77 -31.28 22.67
C GLY A 51 -1.75 -30.50 21.37
N GLN A 52 -2.63 -30.86 20.44
CA GLN A 52 -2.76 -30.18 19.15
C GLN A 52 -3.09 -28.70 19.41
N SER A 53 -2.08 -27.85 19.34
CA SER A 53 -2.30 -26.40 19.37
C SER A 53 -2.87 -26.02 18.02
N GLU A 54 -4.18 -25.73 17.96
CA GLU A 54 -4.77 -25.07 16.81
C GLU A 54 -3.90 -23.87 16.44
N PRO A 55 -3.59 -23.69 15.15
CA PRO A 55 -2.74 -22.58 14.76
C PRO A 55 -3.47 -21.28 15.09
N ASP A 56 -2.78 -20.39 15.81
CA ASP A 56 -3.35 -19.18 16.38
C ASP A 56 -3.99 -18.34 15.25
N SER A 57 -5.32 -18.38 15.14
CA SER A 57 -6.07 -17.70 14.07
C SER A 57 -5.77 -16.21 14.00
N ARG A 58 -5.28 -15.62 15.10
CA ARG A 58 -4.83 -14.23 15.15
C ARG A 58 -3.50 -14.03 14.43
N LEU A 59 -2.57 -14.97 14.56
CA LEU A 59 -1.28 -14.94 13.86
C LEU A 59 -1.49 -14.98 12.35
N TYR A 60 -2.37 -15.85 11.84
CA TYR A 60 -2.69 -15.87 10.40
C TYR A 60 -3.31 -14.56 9.91
N LYS A 61 -4.28 -14.01 10.65
CA LYS A 61 -4.88 -12.71 10.31
C LYS A 61 -3.84 -11.59 10.33
N TYR A 62 -2.88 -11.64 11.24
CA TYR A 62 -1.76 -10.69 11.27
C TYR A 62 -0.89 -10.84 10.02
N LEU A 63 -0.46 -12.06 9.68
CA LEU A 63 0.37 -12.34 8.51
C LEU A 63 -0.30 -11.93 7.20
N GLU A 64 -1.60 -12.19 7.04
CA GLU A 64 -2.37 -11.79 5.86
C GLU A 64 -2.40 -10.27 5.70
N VAL A 65 -2.75 -9.54 6.77
CA VAL A 65 -2.81 -8.07 6.73
C VAL A 65 -1.42 -7.48 6.55
N ASN A 66 -0.39 -8.05 7.19
CA ASN A 66 0.99 -7.57 7.06
C ASN A 66 1.52 -7.78 5.65
N SER A 67 1.27 -8.94 5.05
CA SER A 67 1.63 -9.23 3.65
C SER A 67 0.99 -8.23 2.68
N ALA A 68 -0.27 -7.85 2.90
CA ALA A 68 -0.93 -6.81 2.10
C ALA A 68 -0.28 -5.43 2.27
N VAL A 69 0.16 -5.07 3.49
CA VAL A 69 0.90 -3.84 3.75
C VAL A 69 2.26 -3.90 3.04
N ASP A 70 3.03 -4.95 3.26
CA ASP A 70 4.37 -5.15 2.69
C ASP A 70 4.34 -5.10 1.16
N ASN A 71 3.33 -5.70 0.53
CA ASN A 71 3.16 -5.65 -0.91
C ASN A 71 2.93 -4.21 -1.41
N ILE A 72 2.07 -3.42 -0.75
CA ILE A 72 1.88 -2.01 -1.10
C ILE A 72 3.19 -1.23 -0.92
N GLU A 73 3.92 -1.45 0.18
CA GLU A 73 5.20 -0.77 0.44
C GLU A 73 6.25 -1.11 -0.63
N LEU A 74 6.33 -2.39 -1.03
CA LEU A 74 7.22 -2.88 -2.07
C LEU A 74 6.91 -2.23 -3.42
N CYS A 75 5.66 -2.26 -3.87
CA CYS A 75 5.25 -1.65 -5.14
C CYS A 75 5.51 -0.15 -5.18
N VAL A 76 5.24 0.57 -4.08
CA VAL A 76 5.58 2.01 -3.97
C VAL A 76 7.09 2.22 -3.97
N SER A 77 7.86 1.33 -3.35
CA SER A 77 9.32 1.44 -3.28
C SER A 77 10.01 1.25 -4.63
N ASN A 78 9.39 0.47 -5.53
CA ASN A 78 9.86 0.19 -6.89
C ASN A 78 9.45 1.25 -7.91
N CYS A 79 8.60 2.21 -7.54
CA CYS A 79 8.34 3.37 -8.38
C CYS A 79 9.58 4.26 -8.46
N ASP A 80 9.66 5.08 -9.52
CA ASP A 80 10.69 6.10 -9.66
C ASP A 80 10.75 7.02 -8.44
N LEU A 81 11.95 7.54 -8.13
CA LEU A 81 12.19 8.29 -6.89
C LEU A 81 11.19 9.42 -6.65
N ARG A 82 10.87 10.20 -7.69
CA ARG A 82 9.93 11.32 -7.60
C ARG A 82 8.51 10.80 -7.33
N GLU A 83 8.05 9.86 -8.12
CA GLU A 83 6.74 9.24 -8.08
C GLU A 83 6.49 8.57 -6.72
N LYS A 84 7.48 7.80 -6.23
CA LYS A 84 7.52 7.22 -4.89
C LYS A 84 7.32 8.27 -3.80
N LEU A 85 8.07 9.38 -3.84
CA LEU A 85 7.95 10.44 -2.83
C LEU A 85 6.55 11.08 -2.83
N LEU A 86 5.91 11.22 -4.00
CA LEU A 86 4.55 11.74 -4.10
C LEU A 86 3.53 10.78 -3.48
N LEU A 87 3.66 9.48 -3.75
CA LEU A 87 2.77 8.44 -3.18
C LEU A 87 2.95 8.34 -1.67
N GLN A 88 4.18 8.32 -1.18
CA GLN A 88 4.48 8.25 0.25
C GLN A 88 3.86 9.43 1.01
N ARG A 89 4.08 10.66 0.52
CA ARG A 89 3.51 11.86 1.14
C ARG A 89 1.99 11.88 1.16
N LYS A 90 1.34 11.40 0.09
CA LYS A 90 -0.13 11.42 0.02
C LYS A 90 -0.79 10.30 0.82
N TYR A 91 -0.26 9.09 0.77
CA TYR A 91 -0.95 7.89 1.26
C TYR A 91 -0.31 7.26 2.48
N MET A 92 1.00 7.38 2.67
CA MET A 92 1.74 6.61 3.68
C MET A 92 2.12 7.44 4.91
N ASP A 93 2.26 8.76 4.75
CA ASP A 93 2.46 9.68 5.88
C ASP A 93 1.25 9.67 6.82
N SER A 94 1.47 10.04 8.08
CA SER A 94 0.40 10.15 9.08
C SER A 94 -0.49 11.37 8.85
N LYS A 95 0.06 12.44 8.27
CA LYS A 95 -0.68 13.68 8.00
C LYS A 95 -1.54 13.54 6.75
N ILE A 96 -2.79 13.96 6.83
CA ILE A 96 -3.64 14.15 5.65
C ILE A 96 -3.32 15.55 5.13
N CYS A 97 -2.62 15.63 4.00
CA CYS A 97 -2.39 16.88 3.30
C CYS A 97 -3.34 17.00 2.11
N GLN A 98 -3.84 18.20 1.88
CA GLN A 98 -4.62 18.51 0.69
C GLN A 98 -3.72 18.53 -0.55
N GLN A 99 -4.31 18.37 -1.73
CA GLN A 99 -3.53 18.28 -2.96
C GLN A 99 -2.70 19.54 -3.26
N TRP A 100 -3.26 20.73 -2.99
CA TRP A 100 -2.54 22.00 -3.16
C TRP A 100 -1.33 22.11 -2.20
N GLU A 101 -1.45 21.59 -0.97
CA GLU A 101 -0.35 21.53 0.00
C GLU A 101 0.76 20.60 -0.51
N LEU A 102 0.39 19.43 -1.04
CA LEU A 102 1.34 18.47 -1.60
C LEU A 102 2.06 19.03 -2.84
N ALA A 103 1.36 19.76 -3.70
CA ALA A 103 1.95 20.46 -4.83
C ALA A 103 2.98 21.49 -4.34
N ARG A 104 2.59 22.34 -3.38
CA ARG A 104 3.50 23.31 -2.76
C ARG A 104 4.72 22.66 -2.11
N MET A 105 4.52 21.59 -1.33
CA MET A 105 5.61 20.86 -0.66
C MET A 105 6.54 20.12 -1.61
N SER A 106 6.10 19.84 -2.83
CA SER A 106 6.92 19.21 -3.88
C SER A 106 7.60 20.22 -4.80
N GLY A 107 7.29 21.53 -4.66
CA GLY A 107 7.85 22.59 -5.50
C GLY A 107 7.24 22.65 -6.91
N TYR A 108 6.13 21.93 -7.14
CA TYR A 108 5.47 21.87 -8.44
C TYR A 108 4.23 22.75 -8.47
N SER A 109 3.87 23.22 -9.67
CA SER A 109 2.52 23.73 -9.90
C SER A 109 1.49 22.60 -9.73
N GLU A 110 0.24 22.94 -9.45
CA GLU A 110 -0.83 21.94 -9.31
C GLU A 110 -1.01 21.09 -10.56
N THR A 111 -0.84 21.69 -11.74
CA THR A 111 -0.95 20.99 -13.03
C THR A 111 0.15 19.95 -13.19
N GLN A 112 1.41 20.33 -12.92
CA GLN A 112 2.54 19.41 -12.94
C GLN A 112 2.37 18.30 -11.90
N TYR A 113 1.95 18.66 -10.68
CA TYR A 113 1.66 17.68 -9.63
C TYR A 113 0.62 16.66 -10.09
N LYS A 114 -0.47 17.08 -10.75
CA LYS A 114 -1.50 16.18 -11.28
C LYS A 114 -0.92 15.20 -12.29
N VAL A 115 -0.06 15.66 -13.19
CA VAL A 115 0.59 14.81 -14.21
C VAL A 115 1.50 13.77 -13.56
N TYR A 116 2.41 14.21 -12.68
CA TYR A 116 3.32 13.29 -11.97
C TYR A 116 2.56 12.32 -11.07
N MET A 117 1.47 12.78 -10.46
CA MET A 117 0.66 11.90 -9.62
C MET A 117 -0.08 10.82 -10.43
N ARG A 118 -0.53 11.14 -11.65
CA ARG A 118 -1.08 10.11 -12.55
C ARG A 118 0.00 9.11 -12.95
N SER A 119 1.18 9.59 -13.32
CA SER A 119 2.33 8.73 -13.65
C SER A 119 2.70 7.81 -12.47
N ALA A 120 2.78 8.35 -11.26
CA ALA A 120 3.05 7.55 -10.06
C ALA A 120 1.99 6.47 -9.80
N LEU A 121 0.71 6.79 -10.00
CA LEU A 121 -0.37 5.82 -9.84
C LEU A 121 -0.30 4.71 -10.90
N PHE A 122 0.15 5.00 -12.12
CA PHE A 122 0.35 3.97 -13.15
C PHE A 122 1.55 3.07 -12.85
N GLN A 123 2.68 3.63 -12.43
CA GLN A 123 3.85 2.82 -12.02
C GLN A 123 3.49 1.90 -10.85
N PHE A 124 2.73 2.41 -9.88
CA PHE A 124 2.20 1.59 -8.81
C PHE A 124 1.27 0.50 -9.34
N ALA A 125 0.36 0.82 -10.26
CA ALA A 125 -0.58 -0.15 -10.84
C ALA A 125 0.15 -1.31 -11.52
N GLU A 126 1.18 -1.00 -12.31
CA GLU A 126 2.01 -1.98 -13.00
C GLU A 126 2.73 -2.89 -11.99
N GLY A 127 3.38 -2.31 -10.98
CA GLY A 127 4.06 -3.07 -9.94
C GLY A 127 3.12 -3.90 -9.05
N TYR A 128 1.88 -3.46 -8.87
CA TYR A 128 0.87 -4.14 -8.05
C TYR A 128 0.02 -5.14 -8.85
N GLY A 129 0.14 -5.16 -10.19
CA GLY A 129 -0.65 -6.03 -11.07
C GLY A 129 -2.11 -5.60 -11.24
N LEU A 130 -2.38 -4.29 -11.25
CA LEU A 130 -3.72 -3.73 -11.48
C LEU A 130 -3.92 -3.43 -12.96
N TYR A 131 -4.86 -4.15 -13.58
CA TYR A 131 -5.22 -4.01 -14.99
C TYR A 131 -6.68 -3.59 -15.13
N PRO A 132 -7.07 -2.96 -16.26
CA PRO A 132 -8.47 -2.70 -16.55
C PRO A 132 -9.24 -4.03 -16.70
N ASP A 133 -10.53 -4.00 -16.39
CA ASP A 133 -11.41 -5.14 -16.64
C ASP A 133 -11.56 -5.33 -18.16
N SER A 134 -11.55 -6.60 -18.59
CA SER A 134 -11.55 -6.99 -20.02
C SER A 134 -12.89 -6.78 -20.69
#